data_AF-A0A8C0SI29-F1
#
_entry.id   AF-A0A8C0SI29-F1
#
_cell.length_a   1.000
_cell.length_b   1.000
_cell.length_c   1.000
_cell.angle_alpha   90.00
_cell.angle_beta   90.00
_cell.angle_gamma   90.00
#
_symmetry.space_group_name_H-M   'P 1'
#
loop_
_entity.id
_entity.type
_entity.pdbx_description
1 polymer ?
#
loop_
_entity_poly.entity_id
_entity_poly.type
_entity_poly.pdbx_seq_one_letter_code
_entity_poly.pdbx_strand_id
1 'polypeptide(L)'
;MEAPRPPPWGWRGRWLLPRRGGLLAVWLWALGLLLLPYRLDAKLPHEEDVHFINEYVNLHNELRGNVLPRGSNLRFMTWDVALSRTARAWGKKCVAEHNTHLDELNMAHPKFNGIGENIWIGPENEFTASIAIRSWYEERKKYHFENDSCSSDCSHYKQRISVKKAL
;
A
#
# COMPACT_ATOMS: atom_id res chain seq x y z
N MET A 1 -92.02 12.96 44.36
CA MET A 1 -91.00 14.02 44.19
C MET A 1 -89.66 13.37 44.50
N GLU A 2 -88.99 12.89 43.45
CA GLU A 2 -87.72 12.17 43.54
C GLU A 2 -86.57 13.19 43.47
N ALA A 3 -85.64 13.14 44.43
CA ALA A 3 -84.50 14.07 44.50
C ALA A 3 -83.38 13.73 43.49
N PRO A 4 -82.60 14.71 43.00
CA PRO A 4 -81.54 14.47 42.01
C PRO A 4 -80.29 13.82 42.63
N ARG A 5 -79.63 12.94 41.85
CA ARG A 5 -78.40 12.23 42.24
C ARG A 5 -77.17 13.17 42.27
N PRO A 6 -76.16 12.92 43.13
CA PRO A 6 -74.90 13.68 43.12
C PRO A 6 -73.93 13.19 42.02
N PRO A 7 -72.97 14.02 41.57
CA PRO A 7 -71.99 13.63 40.57
C PRO A 7 -70.84 12.83 41.19
N PRO A 8 -70.23 11.86 40.48
CA PRO A 8 -69.10 11.14 41.00
C PRO A 8 -67.82 11.94 40.77
N TRP A 9 -67.13 12.25 41.85
CA TRP A 9 -65.74 12.69 41.84
C TRP A 9 -64.85 11.52 41.41
N GLY A 10 -64.15 11.67 40.29
CA GLY A 10 -63.26 10.66 39.73
C GLY A 10 -61.96 11.27 39.27
N TRP A 11 -61.13 11.75 40.19
CA TRP A 11 -59.72 12.05 39.90
C TRP A 11 -58.97 10.73 39.72
N ARG A 12 -58.77 10.31 38.47
CA ARG A 12 -57.77 9.30 38.12
C ARG A 12 -56.53 10.03 37.61
N GLY A 13 -55.55 10.22 38.50
CA GLY A 13 -54.18 10.55 38.10
C GLY A 13 -53.64 9.43 37.22
N ARG A 14 -53.46 9.72 35.93
CA ARG A 14 -52.75 8.82 35.01
C ARG A 14 -51.26 8.99 35.28
N TRP A 15 -50.69 8.09 36.07
CA TRP A 15 -49.25 7.91 36.13
C TRP A 15 -48.76 7.51 34.74
N LEU A 16 -48.10 8.44 34.03
CA LEU A 16 -47.37 8.14 32.81
C LEU A 16 -46.11 7.37 33.22
N LEU A 17 -46.14 6.05 33.03
CA LEU A 17 -44.93 5.23 33.11
C LEU A 17 -43.91 5.72 32.07
N PRO A 18 -42.62 5.90 32.44
CA PRO A 18 -41.61 6.32 31.49
C PRO A 18 -41.44 5.26 30.39
N ARG A 19 -41.45 5.73 29.15
CA ARG A 19 -41.27 4.92 27.93
C ARG A 19 -39.88 4.26 27.98
N ARG A 20 -39.83 2.95 28.24
CA ARG A 20 -38.64 2.07 28.36
C ARG A 20 -37.70 2.01 27.12
N GLY A 21 -37.81 2.93 26.16
CA GLY A 21 -37.12 2.86 24.86
C GLY A 21 -35.74 3.53 24.78
N GLY A 22 -35.31 4.28 25.81
CA GLY A 22 -34.08 5.08 25.73
C GLY A 22 -32.79 4.27 25.82
N LEU A 23 -32.76 3.22 26.65
CA LEU A 23 -31.52 2.48 26.93
C LEU A 23 -31.08 1.63 25.73
N LEU A 24 -31.99 0.91 25.09
CA LEU A 24 -31.68 0.08 23.92
C LEU A 24 -31.18 0.91 22.74
N ALA A 25 -31.72 2.11 22.54
CA ALA A 25 -31.26 3.03 21.50
C ALA A 25 -29.81 3.48 21.77
N VAL A 26 -29.48 3.85 23.01
CA VAL A 26 -28.11 4.25 23.38
C VAL A 26 -27.12 3.09 23.20
N TRP A 27 -27.50 1.87 23.56
CA TRP A 27 -26.66 0.68 23.35
C TRP A 27 -26.44 0.36 21.86
N LEU A 28 -27.45 0.50 21.01
CA LEU A 28 -27.31 0.31 19.55
C LEU A 28 -26.42 1.37 18.90
N TRP A 29 -26.50 2.63 19.36
CA TRP A 29 -25.60 3.70 18.91
C TRP A 29 -24.15 3.49 19.38
N ALA A 30 -23.94 3.07 20.63
CA ALA A 30 -22.62 2.77 21.16
C ALA A 30 -21.98 1.55 20.46
N LEU A 31 -22.77 0.52 20.14
CA LEU A 31 -22.31 -0.64 19.37
C LEU A 31 -21.97 -0.27 17.92
N GLY A 32 -22.73 0.66 17.31
CA GLY A 32 -22.43 1.19 15.98
C GLY A 32 -21.10 1.97 15.91
N LEU A 33 -20.77 2.71 16.96
CA LEU A 33 -19.46 3.39 17.10
C LEU A 33 -18.31 2.39 17.33
N LEU A 34 -18.55 1.26 18.01
CA LEU A 34 -17.57 0.19 18.19
C LEU A 34 -17.33 -0.64 16.93
N LEU A 35 -18.30 -0.66 15.99
CA LEU A 35 -18.24 -1.40 14.74
C LEU A 35 -17.78 -0.56 13.54
N LEU A 36 -17.45 0.72 13.74
CA LEU A 36 -16.73 1.48 12.71
C LEU A 36 -15.31 0.90 12.64
N PRO A 37 -14.93 0.18 11.57
CA PRO A 37 -13.52 -0.11 11.36
C PRO A 37 -12.86 1.26 11.25
N TYR A 38 -11.97 1.57 12.18
CA TYR A 38 -11.06 2.70 12.02
C TYR A 38 -10.28 2.39 10.75
N ARG A 39 -10.72 2.98 9.63
CA ARG A 39 -9.93 2.96 8.41
C ARG A 39 -8.76 3.89 8.70
N LEU A 40 -7.65 3.32 9.15
CA LEU A 40 -6.36 3.97 8.95
C LEU A 40 -6.20 4.04 7.44
N ASP A 41 -6.46 5.21 6.87
CA ASP A 41 -6.06 5.54 5.51
C ASP A 41 -4.53 5.62 5.53
N ALA A 42 -3.87 4.50 5.22
CA ALA A 42 -2.43 4.47 5.09
C ALA A 42 -2.08 5.25 3.82
N LYS A 43 -1.73 6.53 3.98
CA LYS A 43 -1.41 7.37 2.83
C LYS A 43 -0.06 6.95 2.24
N LEU A 44 -0.10 6.13 1.19
CA LEU A 44 1.08 5.79 0.41
C LEU A 44 1.70 7.07 -0.22
N PRO A 45 3.04 7.16 -0.33
CA PRO A 45 3.70 8.30 -0.94
C PRO A 45 3.32 8.42 -2.42
N HIS A 46 3.16 9.66 -2.89
CA HIS A 46 2.98 9.94 -4.32
C HIS A 46 4.33 9.77 -5.04
N GLU A 47 4.33 9.32 -6.29
CA GLU A 47 5.56 9.08 -7.06
C GLU A 47 6.31 10.36 -7.44
N GLU A 48 5.70 11.53 -7.23
CA GLU A 48 6.34 12.85 -7.41
C GLU A 48 6.75 13.47 -6.06
N ASP A 49 6.60 12.75 -4.94
CA ASP A 49 7.08 13.20 -3.63
C ASP A 49 8.61 13.20 -3.56
N VAL A 50 9.20 14.35 -3.25
CA VAL A 50 10.66 14.56 -3.29
C VAL A 50 11.38 13.72 -2.22
N HIS A 51 10.78 13.51 -1.05
CA HIS A 51 11.40 12.69 -0.01
C HIS A 51 11.43 11.22 -0.42
N PHE A 52 10.31 10.72 -0.94
CA PHE A 52 10.21 9.37 -1.49
C PHE A 52 11.22 9.13 -2.62
N ILE A 53 11.30 10.05 -3.60
CA ILE A 53 12.24 9.93 -4.72
C ILE A 53 13.69 9.88 -4.21
N ASN A 54 14.05 10.80 -3.32
CA ASN A 54 15.41 10.87 -2.79
C ASN A 54 15.77 9.61 -1.99
N GLU A 55 14.88 9.13 -1.11
CA GLU A 55 15.10 7.89 -0.37
C GLU A 55 15.26 6.69 -1.32
N TYR A 56 14.35 6.57 -2.29
CA TYR A 56 14.35 5.48 -3.26
C TYR A 56 15.65 5.42 -4.07
N VAL A 57 16.07 6.54 -4.66
CA VAL A 57 17.28 6.62 -5.49
C VAL A 57 18.55 6.45 -4.66
N ASN A 58 18.63 7.10 -3.49
CA ASN A 58 19.81 7.01 -2.64
C ASN A 58 20.03 5.57 -2.16
N LEU A 59 18.97 4.88 -1.70
CA LEU A 59 19.09 3.50 -1.27
C LEU A 59 19.43 2.55 -2.43
N HIS A 60 18.94 2.80 -3.64
CA HIS A 60 19.35 2.03 -4.81
C HIS A 60 20.84 2.16 -5.09
N ASN A 61 21.36 3.37 -5.08
CA ASN A 61 22.77 3.65 -5.34
C ASN A 61 23.69 3.17 -4.21
N GLU A 62 23.28 3.33 -2.95
CA GLU A 62 24.01 2.80 -1.78
C GLU A 62 24.19 1.28 -1.90
N LEU A 63 23.12 0.55 -2.18
CA LEU A 63 23.18 -0.91 -2.28
C LEU A 63 23.92 -1.38 -3.54
N ARG A 64 23.80 -0.66 -4.66
CA ARG A 64 24.59 -0.92 -5.88
C ARG A 64 26.09 -0.70 -5.66
N GLY A 65 26.47 0.28 -4.83
CA GLY A 65 27.87 0.50 -4.45
C GLY A 65 28.46 -0.60 -3.56
N ASN A 66 27.61 -1.42 -2.93
CA ASN A 66 28.01 -2.41 -1.92
C ASN A 66 27.85 -3.88 -2.39
N VAL A 67 27.75 -4.12 -3.70
CA VAL A 67 27.60 -5.47 -4.25
C VAL A 67 28.90 -6.28 -4.18
N LEU A 68 28.77 -7.60 -4.21
CA LEU A 68 29.89 -8.55 -4.27
C LEU A 68 29.80 -9.40 -5.55
N PRO A 69 30.92 -9.63 -6.24
CA PRO A 69 32.25 -9.08 -6.00
C PRO A 69 32.31 -7.56 -6.26
N ARG A 70 33.23 -6.88 -5.55
CA ARG A 70 33.49 -5.45 -5.75
C ARG A 70 34.02 -5.18 -7.17
N GLY A 71 33.78 -3.99 -7.69
CA GLY A 71 34.30 -3.57 -9.00
C GLY A 71 33.38 -3.84 -10.18
N SER A 72 32.11 -4.17 -9.93
CA SER A 72 31.08 -4.07 -10.96
C SER A 72 30.96 -2.61 -11.40
N ASN A 73 31.25 -2.30 -12.67
CA ASN A 73 31.12 -0.96 -13.28
C ASN A 73 29.64 -0.53 -13.41
N LEU A 74 28.92 -0.55 -12.29
CA LEU A 74 27.50 -0.23 -12.21
C LEU A 74 27.31 1.27 -12.37
N ARG A 75 26.44 1.64 -13.29
CA ARG A 75 26.05 3.04 -13.51
C ARG A 75 25.29 3.56 -12.30
N PHE A 76 25.50 4.83 -11.98
CA PHE A 76 24.67 5.55 -11.02
C PHE A 76 23.24 5.65 -11.54
N MET A 77 22.27 5.44 -10.67
CA MET A 77 20.84 5.51 -11.01
C MET A 77 20.30 6.89 -10.69
N THR A 78 19.43 7.38 -11.57
CA THR A 78 18.64 8.61 -11.41
C THR A 78 17.17 8.26 -11.39
N TRP A 79 16.30 9.22 -11.08
CA TRP A 79 14.86 9.05 -11.19
C TRP A 79 14.38 9.41 -12.59
N ASP A 80 13.60 8.53 -13.24
CA ASP A 80 12.89 8.83 -14.47
C ASP A 80 11.38 8.97 -14.22
N VAL A 81 10.85 10.15 -14.52
CA VAL A 81 9.43 10.50 -14.31
C VAL A 81 8.49 9.69 -15.21
N ALA A 82 8.92 9.30 -16.41
CA ALA A 82 8.09 8.48 -17.29
C ALA A 82 8.02 7.04 -16.77
N LEU A 83 9.13 6.49 -16.27
CA LEU A 83 9.13 5.16 -15.63
C LEU A 83 8.27 5.13 -14.37
N SER A 84 8.31 6.18 -13.53
CA SER A 84 7.45 6.24 -12.34
C SER A 84 5.96 6.30 -12.67
N ARG A 85 5.58 6.99 -13.75
CA ARG A 85 4.20 7.03 -14.27
C ARG A 85 3.75 5.67 -14.78
N THR A 86 4.62 4.96 -15.49
CA THR A 86 4.36 3.58 -15.95
C THR A 86 4.17 2.63 -14.76
N ALA A 87 5.04 2.70 -13.76
CA ALA A 87 4.92 1.89 -12.54
C ALA A 87 3.60 2.17 -11.80
N ARG A 88 3.20 3.45 -11.65
CA ARG A 88 1.91 3.82 -11.07
C ARG A 88 0.74 3.25 -11.87
N ALA A 89 0.78 3.39 -13.20
CA ALA A 89 -0.29 2.92 -14.07
C ALA A 89 -0.46 1.39 -14.01
N TRP A 90 0.65 0.65 -13.95
CA TRP A 90 0.62 -0.81 -13.80
C TRP A 90 0.16 -1.23 -12.40
N GLY A 91 0.71 -0.61 -11.34
CA GLY A 91 0.34 -0.91 -9.95
C GLY A 91 -1.15 -0.70 -9.65
N LYS A 92 -1.80 0.29 -10.29
CA LYS A 92 -3.24 0.51 -10.18
C LYS A 92 -4.11 -0.64 -10.71
N LYS A 93 -3.57 -1.55 -11.50
CA LYS A 93 -4.29 -2.76 -11.96
C LYS A 93 -4.42 -3.80 -10.85
N CYS A 94 -3.58 -3.73 -9.80
CA CYS A 94 -3.57 -4.67 -8.68
C CYS A 94 -3.45 -6.15 -9.11
N VAL A 95 -2.59 -6.42 -10.09
CA VAL A 95 -2.28 -7.78 -10.56
C VAL A 95 -0.87 -8.18 -10.16
N ALA A 96 -0.68 -9.44 -9.78
CA ALA A 96 0.63 -10.00 -9.43
C ALA A 96 1.38 -10.52 -10.67
N GLU A 97 1.40 -9.70 -11.72
CA GLU A 97 1.96 -10.04 -13.03
C GLU A 97 2.85 -8.91 -13.54
N HIS A 98 3.82 -9.25 -14.38
CA HIS A 98 4.70 -8.28 -15.01
C HIS A 98 4.00 -7.48 -16.10
N ASN A 99 4.42 -6.23 -16.29
CA ASN A 99 3.90 -5.39 -17.37
C ASN A 99 4.23 -6.00 -18.73
N THR A 100 3.18 -6.29 -19.52
CA THR A 100 3.30 -6.94 -20.82
C THR A 100 3.93 -6.04 -21.90
N HIS A 101 4.08 -4.74 -21.63
CA HIS A 101 4.54 -3.75 -22.61
C HIS A 101 5.99 -3.27 -22.40
N LEU A 102 6.76 -3.95 -21.54
CA LEU A 102 8.13 -3.53 -21.17
C LEU A 102 9.10 -3.52 -22.36
N ASP A 103 8.88 -4.39 -23.35
CA ASP A 103 9.72 -4.52 -24.55
C ASP A 103 9.24 -3.66 -25.74
N GLU A 104 8.05 -3.07 -25.64
CA GLU A 104 7.45 -2.28 -26.71
C GLU A 104 7.88 -0.81 -26.63
N LEU A 105 8.39 -0.27 -27.73
CA LEU A 105 8.77 1.13 -27.83
C LEU A 105 7.53 2.04 -27.68
N ASN A 106 7.67 3.13 -26.92
CA ASN A 106 6.61 4.11 -26.63
C ASN A 106 5.43 3.60 -25.80
N MET A 107 5.45 2.36 -25.33
CA MET A 107 4.39 1.84 -24.45
C MET A 107 4.76 2.03 -22.97
N ALA A 108 5.90 1.46 -22.54
CA ALA A 108 6.37 1.62 -21.15
C ALA A 108 7.22 2.89 -20.94
N HIS A 109 7.87 3.40 -22.00
CA HIS A 109 8.68 4.61 -21.93
C HIS A 109 8.78 5.28 -23.31
N PRO A 110 8.76 6.63 -23.42
CA PRO A 110 8.80 7.34 -24.71
C PRO A 110 10.14 7.29 -25.44
N LYS A 111 11.21 6.81 -24.81
CA LYS A 111 12.57 6.76 -25.40
C LYS A 111 13.25 5.40 -25.34
N PHE A 112 12.74 4.49 -24.51
CA PHE A 112 13.43 3.25 -24.17
C PHE A 112 12.47 2.09 -24.33
N ASN A 113 13.00 0.94 -24.74
CA ASN A 113 12.35 -0.35 -24.70
C ASN A 113 13.23 -1.31 -23.88
N GLY A 114 12.74 -2.52 -23.60
CA GLY A 114 13.44 -3.48 -22.74
C GLY A 114 13.54 -2.99 -21.28
N ILE A 115 12.46 -2.38 -20.80
CA ILE A 115 12.36 -1.83 -19.45
C ILE A 115 12.41 -2.97 -18.43
N GLY A 116 13.18 -2.78 -17.35
CA GLY A 116 13.15 -3.70 -16.22
C GLY A 116 11.99 -3.42 -15.28
N GLU A 117 11.47 -4.46 -14.64
CA GLU A 117 10.46 -4.30 -13.59
C GLU A 117 10.78 -5.19 -12.39
N ASN A 118 10.70 -4.60 -11.18
CA ASN A 118 10.70 -5.35 -9.93
C ASN A 118 9.37 -5.08 -9.23
N ILE A 119 8.75 -6.11 -8.66
CA ILE A 119 7.46 -6.00 -7.99
C ILE A 119 7.65 -6.41 -6.53
N TRP A 120 7.02 -5.67 -5.62
CA TRP A 120 6.86 -6.06 -4.23
C TRP A 120 5.37 -6.10 -3.91
N ILE A 121 4.94 -7.15 -3.22
CA ILE A 121 3.56 -7.36 -2.82
C ILE A 121 3.56 -7.68 -1.34
N GLY A 122 2.73 -6.98 -0.59
CA GLY A 122 2.56 -7.18 0.85
C GLY A 122 1.49 -6.25 1.42
N PRO A 123 1.29 -6.28 2.74
CA PRO A 123 0.32 -5.43 3.42
C PRO A 123 0.65 -3.95 3.22
N GLU A 124 -0.37 -3.13 2.95
CA GLU A 124 -0.21 -1.69 2.68
C GLU A 124 0.42 -0.95 3.86
N ASN A 125 0.03 -1.31 5.09
CA ASN A 125 0.55 -0.74 6.33
C ASN A 125 2.01 -1.13 6.63
N GLU A 126 2.57 -2.09 5.90
CA GLU A 126 3.96 -2.51 6.00
C GLU A 126 4.83 -1.89 4.90
N PHE A 127 4.22 -1.27 3.88
CA PHE A 127 4.96 -0.78 2.74
C PHE A 127 5.84 0.42 3.10
N THR A 128 7.12 0.29 2.79
CA THR A 128 8.03 1.41 2.56
C THR A 128 8.91 1.08 1.35
N ALA A 129 9.39 2.11 0.65
CA ALA A 129 10.39 1.91 -0.41
C ALA A 129 11.59 1.11 0.11
N SER A 130 12.09 1.45 1.31
CA SER A 130 13.21 0.77 1.94
C SER A 130 12.97 -0.74 2.14
N ILE A 131 11.79 -1.14 2.62
CA ILE A 131 11.45 -2.56 2.80
C ILE A 131 11.46 -3.30 1.46
N ALA A 132 10.77 -2.78 0.44
CA ALA A 132 10.74 -3.39 -0.88
C ALA A 132 12.15 -3.53 -1.47
N ILE A 133 12.91 -2.43 -1.48
CA ILE A 133 14.27 -2.38 -2.02
C ILE A 133 15.20 -3.35 -1.28
N ARG A 134 15.17 -3.38 0.06
CA ARG A 134 16.01 -4.30 0.83
C ARG A 134 15.60 -5.75 0.63
N SER A 135 14.31 -6.05 0.48
CA SER A 135 13.85 -7.41 0.20
C SER A 135 14.43 -7.96 -1.12
N TRP A 136 14.41 -7.15 -2.18
CA TRP A 136 15.04 -7.49 -3.46
C TRP A 136 16.57 -7.60 -3.37
N TYR A 137 17.21 -6.83 -2.49
CA TYR A 137 18.66 -6.91 -2.30
C TYR A 137 19.07 -8.18 -1.56
N GLU A 138 18.28 -8.63 -0.60
CA GLU A 138 18.59 -9.78 0.23
C GLU A 138 18.56 -11.11 -0.53
N GLU A 139 17.93 -11.14 -1.71
CA GLU A 139 18.06 -12.23 -2.69
C GLU A 139 19.51 -12.53 -3.09
N ARG A 140 20.46 -11.60 -2.90
CA ARG A 140 21.90 -11.84 -3.07
C ARG A 140 22.41 -13.07 -2.32
N LYS A 141 21.79 -13.42 -1.19
CA LYS A 141 22.14 -14.60 -0.39
C LYS A 141 21.89 -15.90 -1.14
N LYS A 142 21.04 -15.87 -2.16
CA LYS A 142 20.67 -17.00 -3.02
C LYS A 142 21.45 -17.02 -4.33
N TYR A 143 22.10 -15.92 -4.70
CA TYR A 143 22.80 -15.75 -5.96
C TYR A 143 24.26 -16.20 -5.86
N HIS A 144 24.68 -17.05 -6.79
CA HIS A 144 26.03 -17.57 -6.91
C HIS A 144 26.72 -16.89 -8.10
N PHE A 145 27.59 -15.92 -7.80
CA PHE A 145 28.23 -15.10 -8.83
C PHE A 145 29.12 -15.90 -9.79
N GLU A 146 29.82 -16.93 -9.29
CA GLU A 146 30.80 -17.70 -10.07
C GLU A 146 30.22 -18.39 -11.31
N ASN A 147 28.94 -18.75 -11.26
CA ASN A 147 28.25 -19.48 -12.33
C ASN A 147 26.94 -18.83 -12.76
N ASP A 148 26.69 -17.57 -12.36
CA ASP A 148 25.48 -16.80 -12.63
C ASP A 148 24.15 -17.51 -12.28
N SER A 149 24.19 -18.39 -11.27
CA SER A 149 23.04 -19.22 -10.86
C SER A 149 22.39 -18.77 -9.56
N CYS A 150 21.19 -19.29 -9.27
CA CYS A 150 20.52 -19.04 -8.00
C CYS A 150 19.94 -20.31 -7.40
N SER A 151 20.06 -20.44 -6.08
CA SER A 151 19.46 -21.55 -5.33
C SER A 151 17.94 -21.48 -5.23
N SER A 152 17.36 -20.28 -5.40
CA SER A 152 15.92 -20.01 -5.54
C SER A 152 15.74 -18.69 -6.29
N ASP A 153 14.51 -18.17 -6.42
CA ASP A 153 14.30 -16.90 -7.12
C ASP A 153 15.10 -15.75 -6.49
N CYS A 154 15.82 -15.07 -7.38
CA CYS A 154 16.81 -14.01 -7.17
C CYS A 154 16.72 -12.95 -8.29
N SER A 155 15.65 -13.00 -9.10
CA SER A 155 15.51 -12.22 -10.32
C SER A 155 15.53 -10.71 -10.03
N HIS A 156 14.95 -10.29 -8.91
CA HIS A 156 14.98 -8.89 -8.48
C HIS A 156 16.41 -8.44 -8.17
N TYR A 157 17.21 -9.26 -7.49
CA TYR A 157 18.62 -8.96 -7.24
C TYR A 157 19.43 -8.88 -8.54
N LYS A 158 19.28 -9.87 -9.44
CA LYS A 158 19.99 -9.89 -10.73
C LYS A 158 19.67 -8.64 -11.57
N GLN A 159 18.42 -8.21 -11.59
CA GLN A 159 18.03 -6.97 -12.27
C GLN A 159 18.76 -5.75 -11.70
N ARG A 160 18.87 -5.67 -10.37
CA ARG A 160 19.51 -4.54 -9.68
C ARG A 160 21.01 -4.44 -9.89
N ILE A 161 21.71 -5.53 -10.20
CA ILE A 161 23.14 -5.51 -10.51
C ILE A 161 23.41 -5.44 -12.02
N SER A 162 22.39 -5.18 -12.84
CA SER A 162 22.57 -5.01 -14.26
C SER A 162 23.31 -3.70 -14.59
N VAL A 163 24.29 -3.81 -15.47
CA VAL A 163 25.18 -2.70 -15.91
C VAL A 163 24.45 -1.70 -16.82
N LYS A 164 23.35 -2.11 -17.45
CA LYS A 164 22.68 -1.36 -18.53
C LYS A 164 21.45 -0.54 -18.09
N LYS A 165 20.99 -0.63 -16.84
CA LYS A 165 19.69 -0.08 -16.44
C LYS A 165 19.80 1.25 -15.66
N ALA A 166 18.96 2.20 -16.04
CA ALA A 166 18.58 3.38 -15.26
C ALA A 166 17.18 3.13 -14.65
N LEU A 167 16.85 3.86 -13.57
CA LEU A 167 15.55 3.84 -12.90
C LEU A 167 14.65 4.96 -13.43
#